data_AF-A0A3M1CPG2-F1
#
_entry.id   AF-A0A3M1CPG2-F1
#
_cell.length_a   1.000
_cell.length_b   1.000
_cell.length_c   1.000
_cell.angle_alpha   90.00
_cell.angle_beta   90.00
_cell.angle_gamma   90.00
#
_symmetry.space_group_name_H-M   'P 1'
#
loop_
_entity.id
_entity.type
_entity.pdbx_description
1 polymer ?
#
loop_
_entity_poly.entity_id
_entity_poly.type
_entity_poly.pdbx_seq_one_letter_code
_entity_poly.pdbx_strand_id
1 'polypeptide(L)'
;MTCAVPFDASAPSRELVRLLRRQPDAMMSSADILPESILWRVYCELRRRGEKGASEAFVRSVRNLHRRRTIGAANLPVRDGDPEEHKLVDDPMLAELWKAYKRCICAQRTGPAAQILRDIEEQL
;
A
#
# COMPACT_ATOMS: atom_id res chain seq x y z
N MET A 1 15.74 13.34 -6.26
CA MET A 1 14.83 12.94 -7.35
C MET A 1 13.46 12.70 -6.74
N THR A 2 12.52 13.61 -6.95
CA THR A 2 11.12 13.45 -6.54
C THR A 2 10.46 12.46 -7.49
N CYS A 3 10.35 11.19 -7.08
CA CYS A 3 9.46 10.25 -7.75
C CYS A 3 8.04 10.84 -7.71
N ALA A 4 7.51 11.19 -8.88
CA ALA A 4 6.14 11.66 -9.00
C ALA A 4 5.22 10.57 -8.45
N VAL A 5 4.45 10.92 -7.41
CA VAL A 5 3.46 10.02 -6.83
C VAL A 5 2.41 9.76 -7.91
N PRO A 6 2.07 8.50 -8.24
CA PRO A 6 1.21 8.18 -9.38
C PRO A 6 -0.28 8.46 -9.13
N PHE A 7 -0.62 9.22 -8.09
CA PHE A 7 -1.99 9.69 -7.85
C PHE A 7 -1.99 11.14 -7.37
N ASP A 8 -3.07 11.85 -7.74
CA ASP A 8 -3.30 13.22 -7.36
C ASP A 8 -3.88 13.30 -5.93
N ALA A 9 -3.07 13.77 -4.98
CA ALA A 9 -3.50 13.96 -3.60
C ALA A 9 -4.50 15.11 -3.43
N SER A 10 -4.76 15.93 -4.46
CA SER A 10 -5.82 16.94 -4.47
C SER A 10 -7.17 16.38 -4.93
N ALA A 11 -7.20 15.15 -5.47
CA ALA A 11 -8.43 14.52 -5.95
C ALA A 11 -9.48 14.37 -4.83
N PRO A 12 -10.79 14.41 -5.16
CA PRO A 12 -11.86 14.19 -4.18
C PRO A 12 -11.75 12.83 -3.48
N SER A 13 -12.11 12.76 -2.19
CA SER A 13 -12.00 11.52 -1.40
C SER A 13 -12.73 10.33 -2.04
N ARG A 14 -13.86 10.60 -2.72
CA ARG A 14 -14.60 9.57 -3.47
C ARG A 14 -13.75 8.91 -4.56
N GLU A 15 -12.91 9.67 -5.24
CA GLU A 15 -12.02 9.15 -6.28
C GLU A 15 -10.86 8.35 -5.69
N LEU A 16 -10.29 8.84 -4.59
CA LEU A 16 -9.27 8.13 -3.83
C LEU A 16 -9.78 6.78 -3.27
N VAL A 17 -11.01 6.74 -2.75
CA VAL A 17 -11.67 5.49 -2.32
C VAL A 17 -11.89 4.55 -3.51
N ARG A 18 -12.26 5.07 -4.69
CA ARG A 18 -12.37 4.26 -5.91
C ARG A 18 -11.02 3.70 -6.34
N LEU A 19 -9.95 4.48 -6.20
CA LEU A 19 -8.58 4.05 -6.49
C LEU A 19 -8.15 2.90 -5.57
N LEU A 20 -8.39 3.03 -4.25
CA LEU A 20 -8.18 1.92 -3.30
C LEU A 20 -8.91 0.66 -3.76
N ARG A 21 -10.20 0.76 -4.08
CA ARG A 21 -11.05 -0.40 -4.41
C ARG A 21 -10.70 -1.05 -5.75
N ARG A 22 -10.34 -0.26 -6.76
CA ARG A 22 -9.97 -0.78 -8.10
C ARG A 22 -8.61 -1.46 -8.13
N GLN A 23 -7.77 -1.13 -7.15
CA GLN A 23 -6.38 -1.55 -7.01
C GLN A 23 -5.51 -1.04 -8.15
N PRO A 24 -4.31 -0.53 -7.86
CA PRO A 24 -3.34 -0.25 -8.90
C PRO A 24 -2.97 -1.56 -9.60
N ASP A 25 -3.11 -1.58 -10.92
CA ASP A 25 -2.55 -2.63 -11.75
C ASP A 25 -1.08 -2.35 -12.06
N ALA A 26 -0.45 -3.25 -12.81
CA ALA A 26 0.95 -3.08 -13.20
C ALA A 26 1.17 -1.88 -14.14
N MET A 27 0.12 -1.34 -14.79
CA MET A 27 0.24 -0.19 -15.70
C MET A 27 0.22 1.15 -14.94
N MET A 28 -0.43 1.20 -13.78
CA MET A 28 -0.37 2.36 -12.87
C MET A 28 0.91 2.39 -12.02
N SER A 29 1.59 1.24 -11.89
CA SER A 29 2.89 1.13 -11.23
C SER A 29 4.00 1.47 -12.22
N SER A 30 4.69 2.59 -12.01
CA SER A 30 6.02 2.76 -12.60
C SER A 30 6.92 1.60 -12.16
N ALA A 31 7.89 1.20 -12.98
CA ALA A 31 8.82 0.10 -12.67
C ALA A 31 9.53 0.26 -11.30
N ASP A 32 9.56 1.49 -10.77
CA ASP A 32 10.20 1.85 -9.52
C ASP A 32 9.22 2.06 -8.34
N ILE A 33 7.90 1.99 -8.53
CA ILE A 33 6.94 2.22 -7.42
C ILE A 33 6.13 0.95 -7.20
N LEU A 34 6.04 0.51 -5.94
CA LEU A 34 5.20 -0.62 -5.58
C LEU A 34 3.71 -0.24 -5.61
N PRO A 35 2.81 -1.13 -6.07
CA PRO A 35 1.38 -0.91 -5.98
C PRO A 35 0.91 -0.79 -4.52
N GLU A 36 1.60 -1.45 -3.59
CA GLU A 36 1.44 -1.28 -2.14
C GLU A 36 1.63 0.17 -1.70
N SER A 37 2.67 0.83 -2.20
CA SER A 37 3.02 2.22 -1.87
C SER A 37 1.94 3.19 -2.33
N ILE A 38 1.36 2.94 -3.49
CA ILE A 38 0.21 3.70 -3.98
C ILE A 38 -0.97 3.56 -3.01
N LEU A 39 -1.32 2.32 -2.64
CA LEU A 39 -2.42 2.05 -1.69
C LEU A 39 -2.17 2.71 -0.33
N TRP A 40 -0.94 2.66 0.18
CA TRP A 40 -0.54 3.25 1.45
C TRP A 40 -0.71 4.76 1.46
N ARG A 41 -0.18 5.44 0.46
CA ARG A 41 -0.28 6.90 0.36
C ARG A 41 -1.72 7.38 0.20
N VAL A 42 -2.53 6.66 -0.58
CA VAL A 42 -3.98 6.95 -0.70
C VAL A 42 -4.68 6.75 0.64
N TYR A 43 -4.36 5.68 1.37
CA TYR A 43 -4.86 5.45 2.72
C TYR A 43 -4.46 6.57 3.69
N CYS A 44 -3.19 6.96 3.75
CA CYS A 44 -2.71 8.04 4.60
C CYS A 44 -3.45 9.34 4.31
N GLU A 45 -3.67 9.67 3.03
CA GLU A 45 -4.40 10.87 2.62
C GLU A 45 -5.88 10.81 3.03
N LEU A 46 -6.55 9.68 2.84
CA LEU A 46 -7.94 9.48 3.29
C LEU A 46 -8.07 9.56 4.82
N ARG A 47 -7.13 8.95 5.55
CA ARG A 47 -7.06 9.03 7.02
C ARG A 47 -6.86 10.47 7.49
N ARG A 48 -5.95 11.22 6.86
CA ARG A 48 -5.71 12.64 7.15
C ARG A 48 -6.96 13.49 6.97
N ARG A 49 -7.82 13.13 6.02
CA ARG A 49 -9.12 13.78 5.77
C ARG A 49 -10.25 13.33 6.70
N GLY A 50 -10.00 12.34 7.58
CA GLY A 50 -11.02 11.79 8.47
C GLY A 50 -12.07 10.90 7.78
N GLU A 51 -11.74 10.34 6.62
CA GLU A 51 -12.65 9.51 5.83
C GLU A 51 -12.95 8.18 6.54
N LYS A 52 -14.24 7.95 6.83
CA LYS A 52 -14.69 6.72 7.50
C LYS A 52 -14.53 5.51 6.57
N GLY A 53 -14.04 4.41 7.12
CA GLY A 53 -13.83 3.16 6.37
C GLY A 53 -12.56 3.13 5.51
N ALA A 54 -11.67 4.12 5.64
CA ALA A 54 -10.37 4.12 4.96
C ALA A 54 -9.53 2.90 5.36
N SER A 55 -9.47 2.54 6.65
CA SER A 55 -8.77 1.34 7.14
C SER A 55 -9.29 0.06 6.48
N GLU A 56 -10.61 -0.17 6.51
CA GLU A 56 -11.23 -1.37 5.93
C GLU A 56 -10.97 -1.46 4.42
N ALA A 57 -11.14 -0.35 3.69
CA ALA A 57 -10.88 -0.30 2.26
C ALA A 57 -9.40 -0.58 1.94
N PHE A 58 -8.48 -0.04 2.73
CA PHE A 58 -7.05 -0.24 2.59
C PHE A 58 -6.66 -1.71 2.84
N VAL A 59 -7.05 -2.27 3.99
CA VAL A 59 -6.75 -3.67 4.36
C VAL A 59 -7.27 -4.63 3.30
N ARG A 60 -8.53 -4.47 2.88
CA ARG A 60 -9.12 -5.27 1.80
C ARG A 60 -8.27 -5.21 0.53
N SER A 61 -7.79 -4.02 0.18
CA SER A 61 -7.03 -3.83 -1.04
C SER A 61 -5.63 -4.44 -0.99
N VAL A 62 -4.90 -4.23 0.11
CA VAL A 62 -3.58 -4.85 0.31
C VAL A 62 -3.70 -6.36 0.40
N ARG A 63 -4.76 -6.92 1.01
CA ARG A 63 -4.99 -8.38 1.04
C ARG A 63 -5.17 -8.99 -0.35
N ASN A 64 -5.95 -8.39 -1.25
CA ASN A 64 -6.07 -8.96 -2.59
C ASN A 64 -4.77 -8.81 -3.39
N LEU A 65 -4.05 -7.69 -3.22
CA LEU A 65 -2.75 -7.48 -3.87
C LEU A 65 -1.72 -8.52 -3.39
N HIS A 66 -1.67 -8.76 -2.08
CA HIS A 66 -0.85 -9.80 -1.48
C HIS A 66 -1.21 -11.19 -2.02
N ARG A 67 -2.51 -11.51 -2.14
CA ARG A 67 -2.96 -12.78 -2.73
C ARG A 67 -2.46 -12.95 -4.17
N ARG A 68 -2.50 -11.88 -4.97
CA ARG A 68 -1.98 -11.90 -6.36
C ARG A 68 -0.48 -12.17 -6.39
N ARG A 69 0.29 -11.63 -5.43
CA ARG A 69 1.73 -11.93 -5.30
C ARG A 69 1.99 -13.40 -4.96
N THR A 70 1.18 -14.00 -4.09
CA THR A 70 1.34 -15.41 -3.71
C THR A 70 1.05 -16.37 -4.87
N ILE A 71 0.14 -16.02 -5.77
CA ILE A 71 -0.24 -16.87 -6.91
C ILE A 71 0.85 -16.88 -8.01
N GLY A 72 1.87 -16.01 -7.94
CA GLY A 72 3.05 -16.01 -8.83
C GLY A 72 2.78 -15.60 -10.29
N ALA A 73 1.51 -15.53 -10.71
CA ALA A 73 1.10 -15.20 -12.08
C ALA A 73 1.00 -13.70 -12.36
N ALA A 74 1.18 -12.84 -11.35
CA ALA A 74 1.06 -11.40 -11.52
C ALA A 74 2.44 -10.77 -11.72
N ASN A 75 2.67 -10.13 -12.87
CA ASN A 75 3.84 -9.28 -13.15
C ASN A 75 3.78 -8.00 -12.30
N LEU A 76 3.90 -8.13 -10.97
CA LEU A 76 3.90 -7.03 -10.03
C LEU A 76 5.34 -6.62 -9.71
N PRO A 77 5.65 -5.32 -9.67
CA PRO A 77 7.00 -4.88 -9.31
C PRO A 77 7.31 -5.27 -7.87
N VAL A 78 8.59 -5.54 -7.62
CA VAL A 78 9.15 -5.86 -6.30
C VAL A 78 10.20 -4.85 -5.86
N ARG A 79 10.56 -3.90 -6.73
CA ARG A 79 11.48 -2.82 -6.40
C ARG A 79 10.72 -1.71 -5.68
N ASP A 80 11.25 -1.29 -4.54
CA ASP A 80 10.73 -0.18 -3.76
C ASP A 80 11.56 1.08 -4.00
N GLY A 81 11.10 1.95 -4.89
CA GLY A 81 11.67 3.27 -5.13
C GLY A 81 11.23 4.31 -4.11
N ASP A 82 10.41 3.94 -3.13
CA ASP A 82 9.87 4.83 -2.11
C ASP A 82 9.92 4.23 -0.69
N PRO A 83 11.13 3.93 -0.18
CA PRO A 83 11.30 3.21 1.08
C PRO A 83 10.80 3.98 2.31
N GLU A 84 10.72 5.31 2.23
CA GLU A 84 10.48 6.19 3.38
C GLU A 84 9.01 6.55 3.62
N GLU A 85 8.08 6.09 2.78
CA GLU A 85 6.65 6.41 2.92
C GLU A 85 6.00 5.91 4.23
N HIS A 86 6.64 4.98 4.94
CA HIS A 86 6.20 4.54 6.26
C HIS A 86 6.11 5.70 7.26
N LYS A 87 6.88 6.77 7.03
CA LYS A 87 6.88 8.00 7.84
C LYS A 87 5.66 8.90 7.62
N LEU A 88 4.75 8.56 6.70
CA LEU A 88 3.55 9.33 6.41
C LEU A 88 2.45 9.16 7.48
N VAL A 89 2.62 8.21 8.39
CA VAL A 89 1.69 8.00 9.50
C VAL A 89 2.36 8.36 10.82
N ASP A 90 1.58 8.94 11.74
CA ASP A 90 2.08 9.35 13.06
C ASP A 90 2.24 8.16 14.03
N ASP A 91 1.60 7.03 13.74
CA ASP A 91 1.68 5.81 14.55
C ASP A 91 3.02 5.07 14.29
N PRO A 92 3.95 5.05 15.26
CA PRO A 92 5.28 4.46 15.05
C PRO A 92 5.25 2.95 14.85
N MET A 93 4.31 2.25 15.51
CA MET A 93 4.18 0.80 15.37
C MET A 93 3.68 0.46 13.97
N LEU A 94 2.63 1.14 13.52
CA LEU A 94 2.08 0.95 12.19
C LEU A 94 3.10 1.28 11.09
N ALA A 95 3.92 2.31 11.28
CA ALA A 95 5.00 2.65 10.37
C ALA A 95 6.03 1.51 10.24
N GLU A 96 6.49 0.94 11.35
CA GLU A 96 7.45 -0.17 11.33
C GLU A 96 6.85 -1.46 10.75
N LEU A 97 5.58 -1.76 11.04
CA LEU A 97 4.86 -2.87 10.42
C LEU A 97 4.77 -2.70 8.90
N TRP A 98 4.42 -1.51 8.41
CA TRP A 98 4.35 -1.23 6.97
C TRP A 98 5.72 -1.42 6.29
N LYS A 99 6.76 -0.89 6.89
CA LYS A 99 8.15 -1.03 6.40
C LYS A 99 8.59 -2.50 6.36
N ALA A 100 8.29 -3.26 7.41
CA ALA A 100 8.60 -4.69 7.47
C ALA A 100 7.83 -5.49 6.41
N TYR A 101 6.55 -5.16 6.20
CA TYR A 101 5.72 -5.74 5.14
C TYR A 101 6.34 -5.52 3.76
N LYS A 102 6.65 -4.27 3.39
CA LYS A 102 7.27 -3.94 2.10
C LYS A 102 8.60 -4.64 1.90
N ARG A 103 9.44 -4.69 2.94
CA ARG A 103 10.73 -5.42 2.89
C ARG A 103 10.53 -6.89 2.55
N CYS A 104 9.50 -7.53 3.08
CA CYS A 104 9.16 -8.91 2.74
C CYS A 104 8.68 -9.03 1.29
N ILE A 105 7.88 -8.08 0.78
CA ILE A 105 7.46 -8.04 -0.62
C ILE A 105 8.66 -7.92 -1.56
N CYS A 106 9.60 -7.01 -1.28
CA CYS A 106 10.81 -6.83 -2.08
C CYS A 106 11.71 -8.08 -2.08
N ALA A 107 11.78 -8.77 -0.95
CA ALA A 107 12.50 -10.04 -0.81
C ALA A 107 11.70 -11.26 -1.30
N GLN A 108 10.49 -11.06 -1.85
CA GLN A 108 9.58 -12.13 -2.31
C GLN A 108 9.23 -13.16 -1.21
N ARG A 109 9.25 -12.74 0.07
CA ARG A 109 8.92 -13.55 1.24
C ARG A 109 7.44 -13.38 1.59
N THR A 110 6.56 -13.95 0.78
CA THR A 110 5.09 -13.81 0.93
C THR A 110 4.54 -14.44 2.21
N GLY A 111 5.13 -15.54 2.70
CA GLY A 111 4.71 -16.16 3.97
C GLY A 111 4.82 -15.23 5.19
N PRO A 112 6.02 -14.71 5.52
CA PRO A 112 6.20 -13.71 6.58
C PRO A 112 5.38 -12.44 6.36
N ALA A 113 5.29 -11.95 5.12
CA ALA A 113 4.46 -10.79 4.79
C ALA A 113 2.97 -10.99 5.14
N ALA A 114 2.45 -12.22 5.05
CA ALA A 114 1.07 -12.51 5.42
C ALA A 114 0.81 -12.36 6.92
N GLN A 115 1.79 -12.65 7.78
CA GLN A 115 1.66 -12.42 9.22
C GLN A 115 1.66 -10.93 9.52
N ILE A 116 2.63 -10.18 8.99
CA ILE A 116 2.72 -8.73 9.20
C ILE A 116 1.46 -8.03 8.70
N LEU A 117 0.86 -8.49 7.60
CA LEU A 117 -0.40 -7.93 7.11
C LEU A 117 -1.57 -8.14 8.08
N ARG A 118 -1.61 -9.25 8.84
CA ARG A 118 -2.59 -9.44 9.91
C ARG A 118 -2.32 -8.48 11.06
N ASP A 119 -1.06 -8.31 11.45
CA ASP A 119 -0.68 -7.39 12.53
C ASP A 119 -1.03 -5.93 12.17
N ILE A 120 -0.88 -5.54 10.88
CA ILE A 120 -1.34 -4.25 10.36
C ILE A 120 -2.87 -4.13 10.46
N GLU A 121 -3.62 -5.18 10.10
CA GLU A 121 -5.08 -5.20 10.18
C GLU A 121 -5.58 -5.07 11.63
N GLU A 122 -4.89 -5.66 12.60
CA GLU A 122 -5.22 -5.56 14.03
C GLU A 122 -4.93 -4.16 14.61
N GLN A 123 -3.94 -3.45 14.07
CA GLN A 123 -3.58 -2.10 14.49
C GLN A 123 -4.50 -1.00 13.91
N LEU A 124 -5.26 -1.29 12.85
CA LEU A 124 -5.99 -0.32 12.03
C LEU A 124 -7.50 -0.21 12.29
#